data_AF-A0A1X7SG58-F1
#
_entry.id   AF-A0A1X7SG58-F1
#
_cell.length_a   1.000
_cell.length_b   1.000
_cell.length_c   1.000
_cell.angle_alpha   90.00
_cell.angle_beta   90.00
_cell.angle_gamma   90.00
#
_symmetry.space_group_name_H-M   'P 1'
#
loop_
_entity.id
_entity.type
_entity.pdbx_description
1 polymer ?
#
loop_
_entity_poly.entity_id
_entity_poly.type
_entity_poly.pdbx_seq_one_letter_code
_entity_poly.pdbx_strand_id
1 'polypeptide(L)'
;GQVKFNENGARSDNVILYQQYRVLNGVPARYSFGYVSFETERSFFAFETGESSSTLWSDGVPPYDGFPVIGITTNSIALVVIYDIVAGIGIIFAIVCFIFNVIFRKKRIVKLTSPNLNHIIILGSVLLYISVIFYSISSMNKTIQSTFCNIRVWLFSLGYDLCFGVILSKTWRIYYIFHNPKPNKKGMKDWVLLFIVLLIISIDIIIILVGSTVPQSRLTSFEVAESGNSQEINV
;
A
#
# COMPACT_ATOMS: atom_id res chain seq x y z
N GLY A 1 -57.57 -25.50 -11.53
CA GLY A 1 -56.77 -26.68 -11.92
C GLY A 1 -57.07 -27.84 -10.99
N GLN A 2 -56.70 -29.05 -11.38
CA GLN A 2 -56.84 -30.25 -10.55
C GLN A 2 -55.89 -30.15 -9.35
N VAL A 3 -56.44 -30.18 -8.13
CA VAL A 3 -55.64 -30.04 -6.90
C VAL A 3 -54.98 -31.39 -6.60
N LYS A 4 -53.66 -31.45 -6.69
CA LYS A 4 -52.86 -32.64 -6.35
C LYS A 4 -51.64 -32.22 -5.51
N PHE A 5 -51.34 -33.01 -4.49
CA PHE A 5 -50.19 -32.81 -3.61
C PHE A 5 -49.15 -33.91 -3.86
N ASN A 6 -47.88 -33.57 -3.72
CA ASN A 6 -46.78 -34.55 -3.71
C ASN A 6 -46.62 -35.19 -2.33
N GLU A 7 -45.75 -36.20 -2.20
CA GLU A 7 -45.49 -36.92 -0.94
C GLU A 7 -44.97 -36.02 0.19
N ASN A 8 -44.38 -34.87 -0.17
CA ASN A 8 -43.88 -33.86 0.78
C ASN A 8 -44.95 -32.83 1.19
N GLY A 9 -46.20 -33.00 0.77
CA GLY A 9 -47.30 -32.08 1.08
C GLY A 9 -47.30 -30.76 0.31
N ALA A 10 -46.40 -30.58 -0.67
CA ALA A 10 -46.40 -29.43 -1.56
C ALA A 10 -47.39 -29.64 -2.71
N ARG A 11 -48.04 -28.56 -3.12
CA ARG A 11 -48.95 -28.55 -4.26
C ARG A 11 -48.14 -28.67 -5.56
N SER A 12 -48.56 -29.53 -6.49
CA SER A 12 -47.88 -29.70 -7.79
C SER A 12 -48.20 -28.58 -8.79
N ASP A 13 -48.19 -27.33 -8.32
CA ASP A 13 -48.25 -26.18 -9.23
C ASP A 13 -46.82 -25.98 -9.73
N ASN A 14 -46.56 -26.44 -10.96
CA ASN A 14 -45.21 -26.42 -11.54
C ASN A 14 -44.78 -25.01 -11.99
N VAL A 15 -45.51 -23.95 -11.63
CA VAL A 15 -45.27 -22.59 -12.13
C VAL A 15 -45.39 -21.56 -11.00
N ILE A 16 -44.35 -20.73 -10.82
CA ILE A 16 -44.38 -19.54 -9.97
C ILE A 16 -44.42 -18.31 -10.87
N LEU A 17 -45.39 -17.41 -10.63
CA LEU A 17 -45.55 -16.16 -11.37
C LEU A 17 -44.82 -15.01 -10.64
N TYR A 18 -44.02 -14.24 -11.38
CA TYR A 18 -43.38 -13.03 -10.90
C TYR A 18 -44.15 -11.80 -11.37
N GLN A 19 -44.51 -10.95 -10.42
CA GLN A 19 -45.29 -9.74 -10.66
C GLN A 19 -44.55 -8.50 -10.16
N GLN A 20 -44.68 -7.40 -10.89
CA GLN A 20 -44.15 -6.09 -10.53
C GLN A 20 -45.28 -5.07 -10.57
N TYR A 21 -45.26 -4.10 -9.66
CA TYR A 21 -46.16 -2.95 -9.75
C TYR A 21 -45.54 -1.90 -10.68
N ARG A 22 -46.29 -1.46 -11.68
CA ARG A 22 -45.90 -0.39 -12.59
C ARG A 22 -46.97 0.71 -12.58
N VAL A 23 -46.55 1.95 -12.66
CA VAL A 23 -47.45 3.11 -12.74
C VAL A 23 -47.66 3.46 -14.21
N LEU A 24 -48.88 3.24 -14.71
CA LEU A 24 -49.28 3.66 -16.05
C LEU A 24 -50.42 4.67 -15.88
N ASN A 25 -50.30 5.83 -16.53
CA ASN A 25 -51.27 6.91 -16.45
C ASN A 25 -51.62 7.35 -15.01
N GLY A 26 -50.64 7.31 -14.09
CA GLY A 26 -50.80 7.72 -12.70
C GLY A 26 -51.49 6.71 -11.78
N VAL A 27 -51.85 5.51 -12.28
CA VAL A 27 -52.46 4.45 -11.47
C VAL A 27 -51.50 3.26 -11.35
N PRO A 28 -51.23 2.74 -10.14
CA PRO A 28 -50.43 1.54 -9.96
C PRO A 28 -51.22 0.30 -10.37
N ALA A 29 -50.67 -0.49 -11.29
CA ALA A 29 -51.23 -1.77 -11.70
C ALA A 29 -50.18 -2.88 -11.60
N ARG A 30 -50.64 -4.11 -11.32
CA ARG A 30 -49.80 -5.31 -11.25
C ARG A 30 -49.60 -5.87 -12.65
N TYR A 31 -48.35 -6.02 -13.06
CA TYR A 31 -47.96 -6.67 -14.30
C TYR A 31 -47.21 -7.96 -13.98
N SER A 32 -47.69 -9.07 -14.54
CA SER A 32 -46.90 -10.30 -14.61
C SER A 32 -45.83 -10.10 -15.69
N PHE A 33 -44.57 -10.38 -15.36
CA PHE A 33 -43.45 -10.16 -16.29
C PHE A 33 -42.66 -11.41 -16.58
N GLY A 34 -42.85 -12.47 -15.80
CA GLY A 34 -42.16 -13.73 -15.99
C GLY A 34 -42.69 -14.81 -15.09
N TYR A 35 -42.30 -16.04 -15.39
CA TYR A 35 -42.67 -17.20 -14.63
C TYR A 35 -41.49 -18.17 -14.54
N VAL A 36 -41.44 -18.91 -13.43
CA VAL A 36 -40.51 -20.03 -13.27
C VAL A 36 -41.31 -21.31 -13.42
N SER A 37 -40.94 -22.13 -14.40
CA SER A 37 -41.48 -23.46 -14.57
C SER A 37 -40.52 -24.49 -13.98
N PHE A 38 -41.07 -25.42 -13.20
CA PHE A 38 -40.34 -26.54 -12.62
C PHE A 38 -40.57 -27.78 -13.49
N GLU A 39 -39.58 -28.09 -14.32
CA GLU A 39 -39.52 -29.38 -15.02
C GLU A 39 -38.70 -30.37 -14.18
N THR A 40 -38.92 -31.68 -14.36
CA THR A 40 -38.49 -32.75 -13.44
C THR A 40 -36.98 -32.72 -13.07
N GLU A 41 -36.13 -32.09 -13.89
CA GLU A 41 -34.68 -31.99 -13.66
C GLU A 41 -34.11 -30.56 -13.69
N ARG A 42 -34.90 -29.55 -14.11
CA ARG A 42 -34.42 -28.16 -14.23
C ARG A 42 -35.56 -27.15 -13.99
N SER A 43 -35.24 -26.10 -13.24
CA SER A 43 -36.06 -24.89 -13.18
C SER A 43 -35.53 -23.86 -14.17
N PHE A 44 -36.39 -23.31 -15.03
CA PHE A 44 -36.02 -22.19 -15.89
C PHE A 44 -36.95 -21.00 -15.66
N PHE A 45 -36.37 -19.81 -15.69
CA PHE A 45 -37.10 -18.54 -15.69
C PHE A 45 -37.33 -18.11 -17.14
N ALA A 46 -38.58 -17.76 -17.47
CA ALA A 46 -38.94 -17.21 -18.77
C ALA A 46 -39.67 -15.87 -18.59
N PHE A 47 -39.31 -14.89 -19.41
CA PHE A 47 -40.06 -13.64 -19.51
C PHE A 47 -41.40 -13.87 -20.23
N GLU A 48 -42.41 -13.09 -19.85
CA GLU A 48 -43.69 -13.07 -20.52
C GLU A 48 -43.58 -12.35 -21.89
N THR A 49 -44.47 -12.64 -22.83
CA THR A 49 -44.35 -12.13 -24.21
C THR A 49 -44.33 -10.61 -24.25
N GLY A 50 -43.22 -10.03 -24.74
CA GLY A 50 -43.02 -8.59 -24.84
C GLY A 50 -42.24 -7.98 -23.66
N GLU A 51 -41.88 -8.77 -22.66
CA GLU A 51 -41.07 -8.34 -21.53
C GLU A 51 -39.59 -8.73 -21.72
N SER A 52 -38.70 -7.87 -21.25
CA SER A 52 -37.25 -8.11 -21.23
C SER A 52 -36.62 -7.34 -20.07
N SER A 53 -35.32 -7.57 -19.83
CA SER A 53 -34.57 -6.81 -18.81
C SER A 53 -34.66 -5.30 -19.01
N SER A 54 -34.79 -4.84 -20.25
CA SER A 54 -34.90 -3.41 -20.58
C SER A 54 -36.26 -2.80 -20.23
N THR A 55 -37.31 -3.61 -20.15
CA THR A 55 -38.68 -3.19 -19.82
C THR A 55 -38.94 -3.19 -18.32
N LEU A 56 -38.22 -4.05 -17.59
CA LEU A 56 -38.42 -4.27 -16.16
C LEU A 56 -37.85 -3.14 -15.29
N TRP A 57 -36.80 -2.50 -15.77
CA TRP A 57 -36.06 -1.45 -15.07
C TRP A 57 -36.07 -0.18 -15.92
N SER A 58 -36.23 0.99 -15.30
CA SER A 58 -36.29 2.27 -16.02
C SER A 58 -35.07 2.54 -16.91
N ASP A 59 -33.89 2.09 -16.47
CA ASP A 59 -32.61 2.22 -17.18
C ASP A 59 -32.21 0.93 -17.92
N GLY A 60 -33.10 -0.07 -17.92
CA GLY A 60 -32.94 -1.36 -18.55
C GLY A 60 -31.87 -2.29 -17.98
N VAL A 61 -31.23 -1.88 -16.89
CA VAL A 61 -30.26 -2.66 -16.13
C VAL A 61 -30.84 -2.91 -14.72
N PRO A 62 -30.78 -4.16 -14.21
CA PRO A 62 -31.18 -4.44 -12.84
C PRO A 62 -30.37 -3.61 -11.84
N PRO A 63 -30.99 -3.07 -10.79
CA PRO A 63 -30.26 -2.33 -9.78
C PRO A 63 -29.27 -3.24 -9.08
N TYR A 64 -28.08 -2.72 -8.82
CA TYR A 64 -27.08 -3.41 -8.00
C TYR A 64 -27.58 -3.50 -6.55
N ASP A 65 -27.37 -4.65 -5.93
CA ASP A 65 -27.72 -4.96 -4.54
C ASP A 65 -26.68 -4.47 -3.52
N GLY A 66 -25.65 -3.74 -3.97
CA GLY A 66 -24.59 -3.16 -3.15
C GLY A 66 -24.41 -1.65 -3.36
N PHE A 67 -23.66 -1.03 -2.45
CA PHE A 67 -23.19 0.35 -2.62
C PHE A 67 -21.81 0.37 -3.30
N PRO A 68 -21.53 1.33 -4.20
CA PRO A 68 -20.21 1.46 -4.79
C PRO A 68 -19.21 1.87 -3.70
N VAL A 69 -18.17 1.05 -3.49
CA VAL A 69 -17.06 1.40 -2.60
C VAL A 69 -16.03 2.18 -3.42
N ILE A 70 -15.98 3.49 -3.21
CA ILE A 70 -14.95 4.34 -3.82
C ILE A 70 -13.66 4.16 -3.03
N GLY A 71 -12.73 3.36 -3.57
CA GLY A 71 -11.39 3.26 -3.03
C GLY A 71 -10.59 4.53 -3.32
N ILE A 72 -10.08 5.20 -2.29
CA ILE A 72 -9.09 6.28 -2.47
C ILE A 72 -7.76 5.62 -2.85
N THR A 73 -7.46 5.60 -4.15
CA THR A 73 -6.27 4.92 -4.69
C THR A 73 -5.09 5.88 -4.92
N THR A 74 -5.28 7.18 -4.72
CA THR A 74 -4.30 8.22 -5.08
C THR A 74 -4.04 9.20 -3.95
N ASN A 75 -2.78 9.63 -3.85
CA ASN A 75 -2.36 10.70 -2.95
C ASN A 75 -2.76 12.07 -3.53
N SER A 76 -2.97 13.05 -2.67
CA SER A 76 -3.17 14.45 -3.11
C SER A 76 -1.94 14.95 -3.88
N ILE A 77 -2.16 15.40 -5.12
CA ILE A 77 -1.11 15.89 -6.01
C ILE A 77 -0.37 17.07 -5.38
N ALA A 78 -1.09 17.96 -4.69
CA ALA A 78 -0.48 19.12 -4.04
C ALA A 78 0.55 18.72 -2.97
N LEU A 79 0.22 17.71 -2.14
CA LEU A 79 1.14 17.22 -1.12
C LEU A 79 2.35 16.54 -1.73
N VAL A 80 2.14 15.72 -2.77
CA VAL A 80 3.23 15.06 -3.50
C VAL A 80 4.24 16.07 -4.03
N VAL A 81 3.76 17.11 -4.71
CA VAL A 81 4.63 18.16 -5.26
C VAL A 81 5.41 18.90 -4.16
N ILE A 82 4.76 19.23 -3.04
CA ILE A 82 5.42 19.91 -1.92
C ILE A 82 6.54 19.03 -1.33
N TYR A 83 6.26 17.76 -1.04
CA TYR A 83 7.25 16.86 -0.46
C TYR A 83 8.43 16.60 -1.40
N ASP A 84 8.17 16.43 -2.70
CA ASP A 84 9.22 16.18 -3.68
C ASP A 84 10.14 17.39 -3.88
N ILE A 85 9.59 18.61 -3.86
CA ILE A 85 10.40 19.85 -3.92
C ILE A 85 11.29 19.96 -2.68
N VAL A 86 10.74 19.75 -1.49
CA VAL A 86 11.51 19.82 -0.24
C VAL A 86 12.60 18.74 -0.19
N ALA A 87 12.29 17.52 -0.64
CA ALA A 87 13.26 16.44 -0.74
C ALA A 87 14.37 16.78 -1.75
N GLY A 88 14.02 17.35 -2.92
CA GLY A 88 14.97 17.80 -3.92
C GLY A 88 15.94 18.86 -3.39
N ILE A 89 15.44 19.86 -2.67
CA ILE A 89 16.28 20.87 -1.99
C ILE A 89 17.22 20.21 -0.97
N GLY A 90 16.71 19.24 -0.20
CA GLY A 90 17.50 18.46 0.76
C GLY A 90 18.66 17.69 0.11
N ILE A 91 18.43 17.07 -1.04
CA ILE A 91 19.48 16.37 -1.81
C ILE A 91 20.55 17.33 -2.29
N ILE A 92 20.15 18.50 -2.85
CA ILE A 92 21.10 19.54 -3.27
C ILE A 92 21.95 19.99 -2.09
N PHE A 93 21.32 20.25 -0.94
CA PHE A 93 22.02 20.63 0.29
C PHE A 93 23.00 19.54 0.75
N ALA A 94 22.61 18.28 0.72
CA ALA A 94 23.48 17.15 1.07
C ALA A 94 24.70 17.06 0.16
N ILE A 95 24.55 17.30 -1.15
CA ILE A 95 25.66 17.35 -2.12
C ILE A 95 26.60 18.51 -1.81
N VAL A 96 26.08 19.70 -1.50
CA VAL A 96 26.91 20.85 -1.09
C VAL A 96 27.69 20.52 0.18
N CYS A 97 27.05 19.92 1.17
CA CYS A 97 27.71 19.46 2.39
C CYS A 97 28.79 18.39 2.12
N PHE A 98 28.53 17.48 1.17
CA PHE A 98 29.51 16.48 0.76
C PHE A 98 30.75 17.12 0.16
N ILE A 99 30.56 18.00 -0.82
CA ILE A 99 31.64 18.74 -1.49
C ILE A 99 32.45 19.55 -0.47
N PHE A 100 31.76 20.26 0.43
CA PHE A 100 32.40 21.00 1.51
C PHE A 100 33.27 20.09 2.41
N ASN A 101 32.74 18.94 2.83
CA ASN A 101 33.49 17.99 3.67
C ASN A 101 34.74 17.47 2.95
N VAL A 102 34.66 17.22 1.64
CA VAL A 102 35.79 16.71 0.84
C VAL A 102 36.86 17.78 0.65
N ILE A 103 36.48 19.01 0.25
CA ILE A 103 37.43 20.11 0.01
C ILE A 103 38.17 20.50 1.29
N PHE A 104 37.45 20.66 2.40
CA PHE A 104 38.02 21.13 3.65
C PHE A 104 38.56 20.00 4.55
N ARG A 105 38.64 18.75 4.06
CA ARG A 105 39.12 17.57 4.81
C ARG A 105 40.50 17.74 5.47
N LYS A 106 41.35 18.61 4.90
CA LYS A 106 42.70 18.88 5.45
C LYS A 106 42.69 19.83 6.66
N LYS A 107 41.65 20.65 6.85
CA LYS A 107 41.56 21.62 7.94
C LYS A 107 41.37 20.91 9.29
N ARG A 108 42.03 21.41 10.33
CA ARG A 108 42.02 20.81 11.69
C ARG A 108 40.60 20.66 12.25
N ILE A 109 39.73 21.65 12.03
CA ILE A 109 38.34 21.64 12.51
C ILE A 109 37.56 20.46 11.92
N VAL A 110 37.67 20.23 10.61
CA VAL A 110 36.98 19.12 9.92
C VAL A 110 37.56 17.75 10.33
N LYS A 111 38.86 17.67 10.62
CA LYS A 111 39.46 16.43 11.13
C LYS A 111 38.94 16.03 12.51
N LEU A 112 38.63 17.00 13.37
CA LEU A 112 38.14 16.73 14.73
C LEU A 112 36.74 16.07 14.70
N THR A 113 35.92 16.36 13.70
CA THR A 113 34.55 15.84 13.57
C THR A 113 34.45 14.42 13.00
N SER A 114 35.58 13.73 12.79
CA SER A 114 35.66 12.40 12.18
C SER A 114 35.09 12.37 10.75
N PRO A 115 35.88 12.78 9.73
CA PRO A 115 35.38 12.98 8.37
C PRO A 115 34.79 11.72 7.72
N ASN A 116 35.26 10.53 8.10
CA ASN A 116 34.71 9.27 7.56
C ASN A 116 33.27 9.02 8.04
N LEU A 117 32.96 9.38 9.30
CA LEU A 117 31.59 9.30 9.84
C LEU A 117 30.68 10.35 9.16
N ASN A 118 31.23 11.53 8.82
CA ASN A 118 30.48 12.57 8.09
C ASN A 118 30.04 12.11 6.70
N HIS A 119 30.83 11.31 5.99
CA HIS A 119 30.41 10.78 4.69
C HIS A 119 29.23 9.80 4.83
N ILE A 120 29.19 8.99 5.89
CA ILE A 120 28.13 8.00 6.12
C ILE A 120 26.81 8.66 6.48
N ILE A 121 26.82 9.68 7.35
CA ILE A 121 25.58 10.41 7.68
C ILE A 121 25.01 11.15 6.47
N ILE A 122 25.88 11.68 5.58
CA ILE A 122 25.43 12.29 4.33
C ILE A 122 24.85 11.23 3.39
N LEU A 123 25.45 10.04 3.31
CA LEU A 123 24.89 8.93 2.54
C LEU A 123 23.50 8.53 3.08
N GLY A 124 23.37 8.39 4.40
CA GLY A 124 22.10 8.08 5.06
C GLY A 124 21.03 9.15 4.80
N SER A 125 21.38 10.43 4.86
CA SER A 125 20.43 11.51 4.58
C SER A 125 19.96 11.54 3.12
N VAL A 126 20.86 11.28 2.17
CA VAL A 126 20.49 11.15 0.75
C VAL A 126 19.52 9.97 0.54
N LEU A 127 19.77 8.81 1.17
CA LEU A 127 18.87 7.66 1.09
C LEU A 127 17.47 8.00 1.65
N LEU A 128 17.40 8.73 2.76
CA LEU A 128 16.13 9.20 3.33
C LEU A 128 15.40 10.15 2.39
N TYR A 129 16.08 11.11 1.75
CA TYR A 129 15.43 12.00 0.77
C TYR A 129 14.93 11.23 -0.46
N ILE A 130 15.71 10.26 -0.95
CA ILE A 130 15.26 9.39 -2.05
C ILE A 130 14.03 8.57 -1.63
N SER A 131 13.97 8.11 -0.37
CA SER A 131 12.81 7.36 0.15
C SER A 131 11.50 8.17 0.06
N VAL A 132 11.56 9.48 0.31
CA VAL A 132 10.38 10.38 0.19
C VAL A 132 9.85 10.39 -1.24
N ILE A 133 10.73 10.48 -2.23
CA ILE A 133 10.35 10.45 -3.66
C ILE A 133 9.68 9.12 -4.01
N PHE A 134 10.18 7.99 -3.50
CA PHE A 134 9.54 6.69 -3.71
C PHE A 134 8.18 6.56 -3.01
N TYR A 135 7.97 7.26 -1.89
CA TYR A 135 6.67 7.33 -1.21
C TYR A 135 5.63 8.12 -2.01
N SER A 136 6.07 9.16 -2.74
CA SER A 136 5.21 9.99 -3.60
C SER A 136 4.68 9.26 -4.83
N ILE A 137 5.46 8.34 -5.41
CA ILE A 137 5.10 7.64 -6.65
C ILE A 137 4.03 6.57 -6.39
N SER A 138 2.86 6.68 -7.02
CA SER A 138 1.83 5.61 -7.03
C SER A 138 1.69 5.04 -8.44
N SER A 139 1.67 3.71 -8.58
CA SER A 139 1.45 3.03 -9.85
C SER A 139 0.14 2.23 -9.82
N MET A 140 -0.60 2.25 -10.93
CA MET A 140 -1.80 1.41 -11.09
C MET A 140 -1.46 -0.08 -11.29
N ASN A 141 -0.21 -0.39 -11.67
CA ASN A 141 0.23 -1.77 -11.84
C ASN A 141 0.57 -2.39 -10.47
N LYS A 142 -0.20 -3.40 -10.04
CA LYS A 142 -0.06 -4.10 -8.75
C LYS A 142 1.38 -4.61 -8.50
N THR A 143 2.04 -5.17 -9.52
CA THR A 143 3.41 -5.72 -9.41
C THR A 143 4.45 -4.61 -9.17
N ILE A 144 4.31 -3.50 -9.88
CA ILE A 144 5.19 -2.34 -9.73
C ILE A 144 4.97 -1.70 -8.35
N GLN A 145 3.71 -1.56 -7.94
CA GLN A 145 3.35 -1.01 -6.63
C GLN A 145 3.92 -1.85 -5.48
N SER A 146 3.84 -3.18 -5.56
CA SER A 146 4.44 -4.09 -4.57
C SER A 146 5.96 -3.91 -4.49
N THR A 147 6.62 -3.72 -5.64
CA THR A 147 8.07 -3.49 -5.69
C THR A 147 8.45 -2.16 -5.04
N PHE A 148 7.75 -1.07 -5.37
CA PHE A 148 7.95 0.22 -4.69
C PHE A 148 7.69 0.14 -3.19
N CYS A 149 6.71 -0.65 -2.78
CA CYS A 149 6.40 -0.87 -1.38
C CYS A 149 7.58 -1.47 -0.60
N ASN A 150 8.29 -2.42 -1.21
CA ASN A 150 9.50 -3.00 -0.62
C ASN A 150 10.64 -1.98 -0.63
N ILE A 151 10.90 -1.31 -1.76
CA ILE A 151 11.97 -0.31 -1.88
C ILE A 151 11.82 0.80 -0.83
N ARG A 152 10.59 1.26 -0.54
CA ARG A 152 10.31 2.28 0.49
C ARG A 152 10.83 1.88 1.87
N VAL A 153 10.51 0.66 2.30
CA VAL A 153 10.95 0.14 3.62
C VAL A 153 12.46 0.05 3.67
N TRP A 154 13.06 -0.52 2.63
CA TRP A 154 14.51 -0.69 2.52
C TRP A 154 15.25 0.65 2.59
N LEU A 155 14.84 1.63 1.78
CA LEU A 155 15.50 2.94 1.75
C LEU A 155 15.32 3.70 3.06
N PHE A 156 14.11 3.69 3.63
CA PHE A 156 13.81 4.41 4.88
C PHE A 156 14.59 3.82 6.06
N SER A 157 14.54 2.51 6.25
CA SER A 157 15.20 1.84 7.38
C SER A 157 16.73 1.98 7.31
N LEU A 158 17.32 1.66 6.14
CA LEU A 158 18.77 1.78 5.97
C LEU A 158 19.26 3.22 6.10
N GLY A 159 18.52 4.18 5.54
CA GLY A 159 18.85 5.60 5.65
C GLY A 159 18.81 6.09 7.10
N TYR A 160 17.77 5.69 7.85
CA TYR A 160 17.59 6.03 9.26
C TYR A 160 18.72 5.44 10.12
N ASP A 161 19.01 4.15 9.97
CA ASP A 161 20.02 3.45 10.75
C ASP A 161 21.43 3.97 10.50
N LEU A 162 21.77 4.32 9.25
CA LEU A 162 23.04 4.97 8.93
C LEU A 162 23.18 6.29 9.68
N CYS A 163 22.13 7.11 9.71
CA CYS A 163 22.15 8.40 10.41
C CYS A 163 22.24 8.21 11.93
N PHE A 164 21.38 7.36 12.47
CA PHE A 164 21.29 7.09 13.90
C PHE A 164 22.58 6.44 14.43
N GLY A 165 23.11 5.43 13.74
CA GLY A 165 24.35 4.76 14.10
C GLY A 165 25.56 5.69 14.10
N VAL A 166 25.64 6.63 13.16
CA VAL A 166 26.70 7.66 13.14
C VAL A 166 26.57 8.62 14.33
N ILE A 167 25.35 9.08 14.64
CA ILE A 167 25.09 9.97 15.78
C ILE A 167 25.51 9.28 17.08
N LEU A 168 25.07 8.04 17.30
CA LEU A 168 25.47 7.24 18.47
C LEU A 168 26.98 7.07 18.57
N SER A 169 27.64 6.74 17.46
CA SER A 169 29.10 6.58 17.44
C SER A 169 29.84 7.85 17.83
N LYS A 170 29.39 9.01 17.34
CA LYS A 170 29.98 10.31 17.70
C LYS A 170 29.79 10.61 19.18
N THR A 171 28.59 10.41 19.71
CA THR A 171 28.28 10.61 21.13
C THR A 171 29.11 9.68 22.02
N TRP A 172 29.24 8.41 21.61
CA TRP A 172 30.05 7.44 22.33
C TRP A 172 31.54 7.79 22.34
N ARG A 173 32.09 8.29 21.21
CA ARG A 173 33.48 8.77 21.15
C ARG A 173 33.74 9.89 22.15
N ILE A 174 32.80 10.83 22.28
CA ILE A 174 32.90 11.94 23.25
C ILE A 174 32.92 11.38 24.67
N TYR A 175 31.97 10.51 25.01
CA TYR A 175 31.92 9.83 26.29
C TYR A 175 33.23 9.09 26.62
N TYR A 176 33.75 8.31 25.67
CA TYR A 176 34.99 7.54 25.83
C TYR A 176 36.19 8.43 26.13
N ILE A 177 36.33 9.58 25.47
CA ILE A 177 37.43 10.53 25.68
C ILE A 177 37.39 11.12 27.08
N PHE A 178 36.21 11.55 27.56
CA PHE A 178 36.08 12.18 28.87
C PHE A 178 36.22 11.17 30.03
N HIS A 179 35.80 9.93 29.84
CA HIS A 179 35.83 8.91 30.88
C HIS A 179 37.18 8.17 30.99
N ASN A 180 38.08 8.29 30.00
CA ASN A 180 39.40 7.66 30.00
C ASN A 180 40.54 8.69 29.91
N PRO A 181 40.90 9.37 31.03
CA PRO A 181 41.91 10.44 31.04
C PRO A 181 43.36 9.97 30.81
N LYS A 182 43.65 8.67 30.95
CA LYS A 182 44.95 8.05 30.62
C LYS A 182 44.78 7.06 29.46
N PRO A 183 44.51 7.51 28.22
CA PRO A 183 44.42 6.59 27.10
C PRO A 183 45.80 5.97 26.90
N ASN A 184 45.92 4.65 27.06
CA ASN A 184 47.06 3.91 26.53
C ASN A 184 47.26 4.36 25.07
N LYS A 185 48.51 4.65 24.68
CA LYS A 185 48.95 5.42 23.47
C LYS A 185 48.26 5.13 22.13
N LYS A 186 47.43 4.09 21.98
CA LYS A 186 46.54 3.88 20.84
C LYS A 186 45.12 4.30 21.22
N GLY A 187 44.79 5.57 20.94
CA GLY A 187 43.40 6.01 20.94
C GLY A 187 42.53 5.10 20.07
N MET A 188 41.26 4.97 20.44
CA MET A 188 40.31 4.13 19.72
C MET A 188 40.19 4.58 18.26
N LYS A 189 40.40 3.63 17.34
CA LYS A 189 40.47 3.90 15.91
C LYS A 189 39.07 4.07 15.35
N ASP A 190 38.87 5.08 14.48
CA ASP A 190 37.58 5.35 13.82
C ASP A 190 36.97 4.10 13.14
N TRP A 191 37.81 3.16 12.69
CA TRP A 191 37.41 1.86 12.14
C TRP A 191 36.62 0.97 13.10
N VAL A 192 36.90 1.03 14.41
CA VAL A 192 36.17 0.22 15.40
C VAL A 192 34.74 0.74 15.57
N LEU A 193 34.56 2.06 15.61
CA LEU A 193 33.23 2.66 15.69
C LEU A 193 32.42 2.36 14.42
N LEU A 194 33.07 2.46 13.25
CA LEU A 194 32.45 2.08 11.98
C LEU A 194 31.99 0.63 11.96
N PHE A 195 32.79 -0.28 12.53
CA PHE A 195 32.43 -1.69 12.60
C PHE A 195 31.19 -1.92 13.48
N ILE A 196 31.08 -1.22 14.62
CA ILE A 196 29.89 -1.32 15.50
C ILE A 196 28.64 -0.83 14.77
N VAL A 197 28.71 0.29 14.04
CA VAL A 197 27.58 0.80 13.24
C VAL A 197 27.18 -0.19 12.16
N LEU A 198 28.16 -0.74 11.43
CA LEU A 198 27.90 -1.73 10.40
C LEU A 198 27.21 -2.98 10.97
N LEU A 199 27.61 -3.42 12.17
CA LEU A 199 27.00 -4.57 12.83
C LEU A 199 25.53 -4.32 13.16
N ILE A 200 25.19 -3.14 13.69
CA ILE A 200 23.79 -2.76 13.98
C ILE A 200 22.96 -2.76 12.69
N ILE A 201 23.47 -2.15 11.62
CA ILE A 201 22.80 -2.12 10.31
C ILE A 201 22.65 -3.53 9.73
N SER A 202 23.63 -4.41 9.95
CA SER A 202 23.57 -5.79 9.46
C SER A 202 22.44 -6.56 10.12
N ILE A 203 22.16 -6.31 11.41
CA ILE A 203 21.02 -6.89 12.11
C ILE A 203 19.71 -6.38 11.49
N ASP A 204 19.60 -5.08 11.22
CA ASP A 204 18.40 -4.51 10.57
C ASP A 204 18.16 -5.09 9.17
N ILE A 205 19.22 -5.24 8.37
CA ILE A 205 19.15 -5.90 7.05
C ILE A 205 18.57 -7.31 7.17
N ILE A 206 18.99 -8.09 8.18
CA ILE A 206 18.44 -9.43 8.41
C ILE A 206 16.95 -9.35 8.77
N ILE A 207 16.56 -8.41 9.62
CA ILE A 207 15.15 -8.21 10.00
C ILE A 207 14.30 -7.87 8.76
N ILE A 208 14.75 -6.95 7.92
CA ILE A 208 14.03 -6.56 6.70
C ILE A 208 14.00 -7.70 5.68
N LEU A 209 15.08 -8.47 5.53
CA LEU A 209 15.12 -9.65 4.64
C LEU A 209 14.12 -10.72 5.09
N VAL A 210 14.07 -11.02 6.39
CA VAL A 210 13.08 -11.94 6.95
C VAL A 210 11.67 -11.39 6.73
N GLY A 211 11.45 -10.10 6.99
CA GLY A 211 10.17 -9.44 6.73
C GLY A 211 9.77 -9.36 5.25
N SER A 212 10.72 -9.37 4.33
CA SER A 212 10.46 -9.38 2.88
C SER A 212 10.13 -10.78 2.34
N THR A 213 10.59 -11.83 3.03
CA THR A 213 10.37 -13.23 2.64
C THR A 213 9.16 -13.86 3.33
N VAL A 214 8.84 -13.43 4.56
CA VAL A 214 7.63 -13.86 5.27
C VAL A 214 6.47 -12.97 4.81
N PRO A 215 5.41 -13.53 4.21
CA PRO A 215 4.25 -12.75 3.80
C PRO A 215 3.48 -12.28 5.05
N GLN A 216 3.79 -11.09 5.53
CA GLN A 216 3.04 -10.41 6.59
C GLN A 216 2.27 -9.22 5.98
N SER A 217 0.96 -9.24 6.20
CA SER A 217 -0.05 -8.15 6.11
C SER A 217 -0.23 -7.36 4.80
N ARG A 218 0.71 -7.35 3.85
CA ARG A 218 0.59 -6.56 2.61
C ARG A 218 -0.38 -7.15 1.57
N LEU A 219 -0.66 -8.45 1.64
CA LEU A 219 -1.57 -9.15 0.72
C LEU A 219 -3.01 -9.24 1.26
N THR A 220 -3.21 -9.21 2.58
CA THR A 220 -4.53 -9.35 3.19
C THR A 220 -5.51 -8.25 2.80
N SER A 221 -5.05 -7.03 2.53
CA SER A 221 -5.95 -5.97 2.02
C SER A 221 -6.40 -6.20 0.58
N PHE A 222 -5.62 -6.93 -0.22
CA PHE A 222 -5.99 -7.25 -1.60
C PHE A 222 -6.92 -8.46 -1.65
N GLU A 223 -6.67 -9.51 -0.85
CA GLU A 223 -7.56 -10.68 -0.76
C GLU A 223 -8.94 -10.33 -0.17
N VAL A 224 -9.00 -9.46 0.84
CA VAL A 224 -10.31 -9.01 1.39
C VAL A 224 -11.08 -8.15 0.39
N ALA A 225 -10.40 -7.36 -0.45
CA ALA A 225 -11.05 -6.60 -1.52
C ALA A 225 -11.53 -7.49 -2.68
N GLU A 226 -10.71 -8.47 -3.07
CA GLU A 226 -10.99 -9.36 -4.22
C GLU A 226 -12.04 -10.43 -3.87
N SER A 227 -12.10 -10.88 -2.60
CA SER A 227 -13.20 -11.70 -2.07
C SER A 227 -14.48 -10.89 -1.81
N GLY A 228 -14.41 -9.55 -1.83
CA GLY A 228 -15.50 -8.65 -1.46
C GLY A 228 -16.36 -8.15 -2.62
N ASN A 229 -15.81 -7.90 -3.80
CA ASN A 229 -16.61 -7.63 -5.01
C ASN A 229 -15.72 -7.58 -6.27
N SER A 230 -15.86 -8.56 -7.16
CA SER A 230 -15.32 -8.48 -8.52
C SER A 230 -16.47 -8.29 -9.50
N GLN A 231 -16.99 -7.07 -9.61
CA GLN A 231 -17.69 -6.62 -10.82
C GLN A 231 -17.14 -5.25 -11.21
N GLU A 232 -16.20 -5.25 -12.16
CA GLU A 232 -15.65 -4.04 -12.78
C GLU A 232 -16.75 -3.34 -13.58
N ILE A 233 -17.00 -2.08 -13.25
CA ILE A 233 -17.87 -1.19 -14.03
C ILE A 233 -16.99 -0.58 -15.13
N ASN A 234 -17.12 -1.08 -16.35
CA ASN A 234 -16.67 -0.35 -17.54
C ASN A 234 -17.68 0.76 -17.82
N VAL A 235 -17.27 2.01 -17.57
CA VAL A 235 -17.97 3.22 -18.04
C VAL A 235 -17.60 3.50 -19.49
#